data_AF-A0A024U5D2-F1
#
_entry.id   AF-A0A024U5D2-F1
#
_cell.length_a   1.000
_cell.length_b   1.000
_cell.length_c   1.000
_cell.angle_alpha   90.00
_cell.angle_beta   90.00
_cell.angle_gamma   90.00
#
_symmetry.space_group_name_H-M   'P 1'
#
loop_
_entity.id
_entity.type
_entity.pdbx_description
1 polymer ?
#
loop_
_entity_poly.entity_id
_entity_poly.type
_entity_poly.pdbx_seq_one_letter_code
_entity_poly.pdbx_strand_id
1 'polypeptide(L)'
;MTTPVKKRRVFTEREDVLLLTQVSVEMLFLARRGKIMDVWDSVARNLATIGEFDRPQFDGKKAQARFIILLRDHRDNNNASRRASGAAENVTEKTILLDDLCNQADEAKQEVGRRMTQEIEEASNVEENGAIAREEAMKSQGKRKAKDEDDESSGGGGGKMLKVLSLMNESNKSELELRRLMFEKEMEERTKDSEAQLQHVQMQAQQVQMLQSTLTTLLTALVNKL
;
A
#
# COMPACT_ATOMS: atom_id res chain seq x y z
N MET A 1 13.40 -20.06 -48.17
CA MET A 1 12.03 -20.19 -47.63
C MET A 1 11.87 -19.18 -46.49
N THR A 2 11.49 -17.94 -46.80
CA THR A 2 11.27 -16.88 -45.82
C THR A 2 9.91 -17.11 -45.17
N THR A 3 9.90 -17.50 -43.88
CA THR A 3 8.65 -17.64 -43.12
C THR A 3 7.94 -16.29 -43.03
N PRO A 4 6.63 -16.20 -43.35
CA PRO A 4 5.92 -14.94 -43.24
C PRO A 4 5.84 -14.51 -41.77
N VAL A 5 6.31 -13.30 -41.47
CA VAL A 5 6.13 -12.69 -40.14
C VAL A 5 4.63 -12.44 -39.96
N LYS A 6 3.97 -13.26 -39.12
CA LYS A 6 2.56 -13.07 -38.78
C LYS A 6 2.40 -11.71 -38.09
N LYS A 7 1.76 -10.75 -38.77
CA LYS A 7 1.37 -9.47 -38.16
C LYS A 7 0.49 -9.74 -36.94
N ARG A 8 0.75 -9.04 -35.84
CA ARG A 8 -0.03 -9.18 -34.60
C ARG A 8 -1.48 -8.76 -34.85
N ARG A 9 -2.45 -9.64 -34.57
CA ARG A 9 -3.89 -9.36 -34.73
C ARG A 9 -4.32 -8.26 -33.76
N VAL A 10 -4.81 -7.14 -34.29
CA VAL A 10 -5.27 -5.98 -33.51
C VAL A 10 -6.68 -6.24 -32.97
N PHE A 11 -6.98 -5.77 -31.75
CA PHE A 11 -8.32 -5.88 -31.15
C PHE A 11 -9.31 -4.99 -31.88
N THR A 12 -10.45 -5.58 -32.24
CA THR A 12 -11.58 -4.84 -32.79
C THR A 12 -12.38 -4.19 -31.66
N GLU A 13 -13.17 -3.17 -32.00
CA GLU A 13 -14.05 -2.52 -31.02
C GLU A 13 -15.08 -3.51 -30.45
N ARG A 14 -15.62 -4.40 -31.27
CA ARG A 14 -16.55 -5.45 -30.82
C ARG A 14 -15.90 -6.42 -29.84
N GLU A 15 -14.66 -6.87 -30.11
CA GLU A 15 -13.91 -7.70 -29.15
C GLU A 15 -13.66 -6.97 -27.83
N ASP A 16 -13.37 -5.66 -27.87
CA ASP A 16 -13.20 -4.85 -26.65
C ASP A 16 -14.51 -4.72 -25.87
N VAL A 17 -15.64 -4.48 -26.54
CA VAL A 17 -16.96 -4.43 -25.91
C VAL A 17 -17.27 -5.74 -25.20
N LEU A 18 -17.12 -6.88 -25.89
CA LEU A 18 -17.35 -8.21 -25.31
C LEU A 18 -16.48 -8.43 -24.06
N LEU A 19 -15.20 -8.05 -24.12
CA LEU A 19 -14.31 -8.12 -22.96
C LEU A 19 -14.81 -7.26 -21.80
N LEU A 20 -15.17 -6.01 -22.05
CA LEU A 20 -15.63 -5.08 -21.02
C LEU A 20 -16.96 -5.53 -20.39
N THR A 21 -17.89 -6.01 -21.20
CA THR A 21 -19.15 -6.61 -20.72
C THR A 21 -18.88 -7.83 -19.83
N GLN A 22 -17.97 -8.73 -20.23
CA GLN A 22 -17.66 -9.89 -19.39
C GLN A 22 -16.98 -9.48 -18.07
N VAL A 23 -16.11 -8.47 -18.11
CA VAL A 23 -15.44 -7.92 -16.92
C VAL A 23 -16.46 -7.29 -15.95
N SER A 24 -17.48 -6.58 -16.47
CA SER A 24 -18.52 -5.98 -15.62
C SER A 24 -19.40 -7.04 -14.96
N VAL A 25 -19.76 -8.12 -15.67
CA VAL A 25 -20.53 -9.24 -15.13
C VAL A 25 -19.79 -9.96 -14.00
N GLU A 26 -18.48 -10.20 -14.17
CA GLU A 26 -17.71 -10.96 -13.18
C GLU A 26 -17.20 -10.12 -11.99
N MET A 27 -17.48 -8.82 -11.99
CA MET A 27 -17.15 -7.88 -10.89
C MET A 27 -15.75 -8.14 -10.31
N LEU A 28 -14.74 -8.15 -11.18
CA LEU A 28 -13.36 -8.54 -10.89
C LEU A 28 -12.74 -7.84 -9.67
N PHE A 29 -13.21 -6.65 -9.34
CA PHE A 29 -12.77 -5.84 -8.20
C PHE A 29 -13.30 -6.33 -6.84
N LEU A 30 -14.29 -7.24 -6.82
CA LEU A 30 -14.80 -7.91 -5.62
C LEU A 30 -14.14 -9.27 -5.36
N ALA A 31 -13.23 -9.70 -6.22
CA ALA A 31 -12.53 -10.98 -6.05
C ALA A 31 -11.78 -11.01 -4.71
N ARG A 32 -11.91 -12.12 -3.95
CA ARG A 32 -11.17 -12.31 -2.69
C ARG A 32 -9.66 -12.18 -2.95
N ARG A 33 -8.94 -11.62 -1.98
CA ARG A 33 -7.48 -11.47 -2.01
C ARG A 33 -6.81 -12.79 -2.44
N GLY A 34 -6.01 -12.74 -3.50
CA GLY A 34 -5.32 -13.91 -4.06
C GLY A 34 -6.08 -14.71 -5.12
N LYS A 35 -7.36 -14.42 -5.41
CA LYS A 35 -8.17 -15.13 -6.42
C LYS A 35 -8.44 -14.34 -7.70
N ILE A 36 -7.83 -13.17 -7.84
CA ILE A 36 -8.11 -12.27 -8.97
C ILE A 36 -7.79 -12.93 -10.33
N MET A 37 -6.74 -13.75 -10.41
CA MET A 37 -6.38 -14.45 -11.64
C MET A 37 -7.38 -15.54 -12.02
N ASP A 38 -7.99 -16.22 -11.04
CA ASP A 38 -9.04 -17.22 -11.31
C ASP A 38 -10.24 -16.58 -12.00
N VAL A 39 -10.58 -15.35 -11.61
CA VAL A 39 -11.66 -14.57 -12.24
C VAL A 39 -11.24 -14.11 -13.63
N TRP A 40 -10.00 -13.68 -13.85
CA TRP A 40 -9.50 -13.37 -15.19
C TRP A 40 -9.51 -14.59 -16.12
N ASP A 41 -9.15 -15.77 -15.61
CA ASP A 41 -9.24 -17.02 -16.35
C ASP A 41 -10.69 -17.46 -16.58
N SER A 42 -11.63 -17.10 -15.70
CA SER A 42 -13.07 -17.25 -15.93
C SER A 42 -13.55 -16.35 -17.08
N VAL A 43 -13.19 -15.06 -17.06
CA VAL A 43 -13.48 -14.10 -18.13
C VAL A 43 -12.97 -14.61 -19.47
N ALA A 44 -11.72 -15.07 -19.54
CA ALA A 44 -11.15 -15.60 -20.78
C ALA A 44 -11.87 -16.86 -21.28
N ARG A 45 -12.23 -17.79 -20.37
CA ARG A 45 -13.00 -18.99 -20.72
C ARG A 45 -14.40 -18.64 -21.25
N ASN A 46 -15.09 -17.70 -20.62
CA ASN A 46 -16.42 -17.26 -21.03
C ASN A 46 -16.38 -16.56 -22.39
N LEU A 47 -15.40 -15.69 -22.63
CA LEU A 47 -15.19 -15.08 -23.94
C LEU A 47 -14.90 -16.12 -25.03
N ALA A 48 -14.15 -17.18 -24.72
CA ALA A 48 -13.88 -18.25 -25.69
C ALA A 48 -15.14 -19.02 -26.13
N THR A 49 -16.24 -18.93 -25.38
CA THR A 49 -17.54 -19.51 -25.79
C THR A 49 -18.32 -18.64 -26.78
N ILE A 50 -17.93 -17.36 -26.93
CA ILE A 50 -18.59 -16.40 -27.81
C ILE A 50 -17.93 -16.49 -29.18
N GLY A 51 -18.68 -16.95 -30.19
CA GLY A 51 -18.14 -17.13 -31.55
C GLY A 51 -17.61 -15.86 -32.22
N GLU A 52 -18.07 -14.69 -31.78
CA GLU A 52 -17.57 -13.38 -32.25
C GLU A 52 -16.19 -13.02 -31.65
N PHE A 53 -15.77 -13.67 -30.56
CA PHE A 53 -14.50 -13.45 -29.89
C PHE A 53 -13.44 -14.46 -30.38
N ASP A 54 -13.02 -14.29 -31.63
CA ASP A 54 -12.07 -15.19 -32.31
C ASP A 54 -10.61 -14.92 -31.90
N ARG A 55 -10.27 -15.12 -30.63
CA ARG A 55 -8.91 -14.94 -30.10
C ARG A 55 -8.32 -16.28 -29.65
N PRO A 56 -7.58 -17.00 -30.52
CA PRO A 56 -6.97 -18.25 -30.12
C PRO A 56 -5.96 -18.03 -28.99
N GLN A 57 -5.95 -18.95 -28.02
CA GLN A 57 -5.08 -18.90 -26.84
C GLN A 57 -5.25 -17.63 -26.00
N PHE A 58 -6.46 -17.04 -25.97
CA PHE A 58 -6.76 -15.95 -25.05
C PHE A 58 -6.87 -16.48 -23.62
N ASP A 59 -6.09 -15.92 -22.71
CA ASP A 59 -6.00 -16.34 -21.31
C ASP A 59 -6.26 -15.15 -20.38
N GLY A 60 -6.41 -15.41 -19.07
CA GLY A 60 -6.71 -14.36 -18.11
C GLY A 60 -5.66 -13.25 -18.06
N LYS A 61 -4.38 -13.57 -18.30
CA LYS A 61 -3.31 -12.56 -18.36
C LYS A 61 -3.48 -11.61 -19.54
N LYS A 62 -3.87 -12.13 -20.70
CA LYS A 62 -4.16 -11.31 -21.89
C LYS A 62 -5.42 -10.48 -21.69
N ALA A 63 -6.45 -11.02 -21.04
CA ALA A 63 -7.65 -10.28 -20.66
C ALA A 63 -7.32 -9.10 -19.74
N GLN A 64 -6.57 -9.36 -18.66
CA GLN A 64 -6.12 -8.33 -17.72
C GLN A 64 -5.28 -7.26 -18.42
N ALA A 65 -4.29 -7.67 -19.23
CA ALA A 65 -3.41 -6.73 -19.93
C ALA A 65 -4.21 -5.84 -20.90
N ARG A 66 -5.16 -6.42 -21.65
CA ARG A 66 -6.00 -5.65 -22.57
C ARG A 66 -6.91 -4.68 -21.81
N PHE A 67 -7.53 -5.12 -20.73
CA PHE A 67 -8.39 -4.28 -19.89
C PHE A 67 -7.64 -3.07 -19.32
N ILE A 68 -6.43 -3.28 -18.76
CA ILE A 68 -5.61 -2.18 -18.21
C ILE A 68 -5.26 -1.15 -19.30
N ILE A 69 -4.91 -1.61 -20.51
CA ILE A 69 -4.65 -0.71 -21.64
C ILE A 69 -5.90 0.11 -21.97
N LEU A 70 -7.07 -0.53 -22.04
CA LEU A 70 -8.32 0.17 -22.35
C LEU A 70 -8.68 1.23 -21.31
N LEU A 71 -8.55 0.93 -20.01
CA LEU A 71 -8.80 1.91 -18.95
C LEU A 71 -7.84 3.09 -19.02
N ARG A 72 -6.55 2.83 -19.25
CA ARG A 72 -5.54 3.90 -19.36
C ARG A 72 -5.83 4.80 -20.56
N ASP A 73 -6.00 4.21 -21.73
CA ASP A 73 -6.22 4.95 -22.98
C ASP A 73 -7.52 5.76 -22.90
N HIS A 74 -8.58 5.24 -22.26
CA HIS A 74 -9.82 5.97 -22.00
C HIS A 74 -9.62 7.20 -21.10
N ARG A 75 -8.90 7.03 -19.98
CA ARG A 75 -8.58 8.15 -19.07
C ARG A 75 -7.76 9.22 -19.76
N ASP A 76 -6.78 8.82 -20.56
CA ASP A 76 -5.94 9.75 -21.32
C ASP A 76 -6.77 10.53 -22.36
N ASN A 77 -7.69 9.86 -23.05
CA ASN A 77 -8.61 10.49 -23.99
C ASN A 77 -9.55 11.48 -23.30
N ASN A 78 -10.25 11.08 -22.23
CA ASN A 78 -11.14 11.98 -21.49
C ASN A 78 -10.38 13.21 -20.93
N ASN A 79 -9.14 13.01 -20.48
CA ASN A 79 -8.29 14.11 -20.02
C ASN A 79 -7.83 15.04 -21.17
N ALA A 80 -7.61 14.50 -22.37
CA ALA A 80 -7.28 15.28 -23.55
C ALA A 80 -8.51 16.06 -24.06
N SER A 81 -9.67 15.42 -24.17
CA SER A 81 -10.94 16.05 -24.57
C SER A 81 -11.36 17.17 -23.62
N ARG A 82 -11.24 16.95 -22.29
CA ARG A 82 -11.52 17.98 -21.29
C ARG A 82 -10.60 19.20 -21.42
N ARG A 83 -9.34 19.00 -21.84
CA ARG A 83 -8.39 20.09 -22.11
C ARG A 83 -8.66 20.80 -23.43
N ALA A 84 -9.26 20.11 -24.40
CA ALA A 84 -9.49 20.63 -25.75
C ALA A 84 -10.77 21.49 -25.90
N SER A 85 -11.48 21.79 -24.81
CA SER A 85 -12.73 22.58 -24.79
C SER A 85 -13.84 22.01 -25.69
N GLY A 86 -14.65 21.11 -25.13
CA GLY A 86 -16.03 20.86 -25.60
C GLY A 86 -16.19 20.18 -26.96
N ALA A 87 -15.22 19.39 -27.42
CA ALA A 87 -15.43 18.53 -28.58
C ALA A 87 -16.57 17.53 -28.27
N ALA A 88 -17.54 17.42 -29.19
CA ALA A 88 -18.61 16.42 -29.09
C ALA A 88 -17.99 15.02 -29.13
N GLU A 89 -17.89 14.38 -27.96
CA GLU A 89 -17.42 13.00 -27.88
C GLU A 89 -18.47 12.07 -28.45
N ASN A 90 -18.03 11.15 -29.31
CA ASN A 90 -18.88 10.08 -29.79
C ASN A 90 -19.07 9.07 -28.66
N VAL A 91 -20.24 9.10 -28.03
CA VAL A 91 -20.62 8.15 -26.99
C VAL A 91 -20.92 6.80 -27.67
N THR A 92 -20.04 5.84 -27.46
CA THR A 92 -20.23 4.46 -27.92
C THR A 92 -20.50 3.54 -26.74
N GLU A 93 -21.03 2.33 -27.00
CA GLU A 93 -21.21 1.30 -25.96
C GLU A 93 -19.90 1.05 -25.20
N LYS A 94 -18.78 1.06 -25.92
CA LYS A 94 -17.44 0.90 -25.34
C LYS A 94 -17.11 2.03 -24.36
N THR A 95 -17.39 3.30 -24.70
CA THR A 95 -17.08 4.42 -23.81
C THR A 95 -17.95 4.42 -22.55
N ILE A 96 -19.23 4.07 -22.68
CA ILE A 96 -20.15 3.92 -21.54
C ILE A 96 -19.63 2.83 -20.58
N LEU A 97 -19.30 1.64 -21.11
CA LEU A 97 -18.76 0.55 -20.29
C LEU A 97 -17.45 0.93 -19.59
N LEU A 98 -16.60 1.71 -20.27
CA LEU A 98 -15.33 2.17 -19.69
C LEU A 98 -15.53 3.21 -18.59
N ASP A 99 -16.49 4.12 -18.72
CA ASP A 99 -16.84 5.08 -17.67
C ASP A 99 -17.35 4.35 -16.42
N ASP A 100 -18.30 3.43 -16.59
CA ASP A 100 -18.86 2.63 -15.49
C ASP A 100 -17.79 1.80 -14.78
N LEU A 101 -16.93 1.12 -15.54
CA LEU A 101 -15.86 0.29 -14.99
C LEU A 101 -14.76 1.13 -14.34
N CYS A 102 -14.47 2.34 -14.83
CA CYS A 102 -13.57 3.27 -14.16
C CYS A 102 -14.11 3.66 -12.78
N ASN A 103 -15.40 4.05 -12.72
CA ASN A 103 -16.05 4.45 -11.49
C ASN A 103 -16.05 3.31 -10.46
N GLN A 104 -16.43 2.10 -10.86
CA GLN A 104 -16.42 0.92 -9.99
C GLN A 104 -15.01 0.58 -9.48
N ALA A 105 -13.99 0.68 -10.34
CA ALA A 105 -12.61 0.41 -9.93
C ALA A 105 -12.09 1.45 -8.92
N ASP A 106 -12.42 2.73 -9.12
CA ASP A 106 -12.01 3.80 -8.22
C ASP A 106 -12.76 3.74 -6.88
N GLU A 107 -14.06 3.38 -6.89
CA GLU A 107 -14.85 3.16 -5.68
C GLU A 107 -14.33 1.96 -4.88
N ALA A 108 -14.05 0.82 -5.54
CA ALA A 108 -13.48 -0.35 -4.89
C ALA A 108 -12.11 -0.02 -4.24
N LYS A 109 -11.28 0.77 -4.91
CA LYS A 109 -9.99 1.22 -4.36
C LYS A 109 -10.18 2.15 -3.14
N GLN A 110 -11.15 3.05 -3.20
CA GLN A 110 -11.48 3.95 -2.08
C GLN A 110 -12.00 3.19 -0.87
N GLU A 111 -12.88 2.21 -1.08
CA GLU A 111 -13.44 1.39 0.00
C GLU A 111 -12.36 0.56 0.70
N VAL A 112 -11.41 -0.02 -0.06
CA VAL A 112 -10.24 -0.70 0.55
C VAL A 112 -9.41 0.27 1.39
N GLY A 113 -9.19 1.50 0.89
CA GLY A 113 -8.51 2.55 1.65
C GLY A 113 -9.26 2.94 2.93
N ARG A 114 -10.58 3.13 2.83
CA ARG A 114 -11.45 3.49 3.96
C ARG A 114 -11.41 2.43 5.05
N ARG A 115 -11.50 1.14 4.69
CA ARG A 115 -11.37 0.02 5.64
C ARG A 115 -10.03 -0.02 6.33
N MET A 116 -8.94 0.14 5.58
CA MET A 116 -7.58 0.21 6.16
C MET A 116 -7.46 1.37 7.16
N THR A 117 -8.04 2.53 6.83
CA THR A 117 -7.98 3.70 7.71
C THR A 117 -8.80 3.47 8.99
N GLN A 118 -9.98 2.87 8.87
CA GLN A 118 -10.81 2.48 10.01
C GLN A 118 -10.11 1.46 10.91
N GLU A 119 -9.48 0.43 10.35
CA GLU A 119 -8.73 -0.56 11.13
C GLU A 119 -7.58 0.08 11.93
N ILE A 120 -6.88 1.07 11.35
CA ILE A 120 -5.84 1.83 12.05
C ILE A 120 -6.43 2.68 13.18
N GLU A 121 -7.53 3.38 12.92
CA GLU A 121 -8.20 4.23 13.91
C GLU A 121 -8.75 3.40 15.08
N GLU A 122 -9.38 2.26 14.78
CA GLU A 122 -9.85 1.32 15.80
C GLU A 122 -8.68 0.76 16.63
N ALA A 123 -7.57 0.40 16.00
CA ALA A 123 -6.38 -0.06 16.72
C ALA A 123 -5.80 1.03 17.65
N SER A 124 -5.72 2.28 17.17
CA SER A 124 -5.28 3.43 17.96
C SER A 124 -6.20 3.69 19.15
N ASN A 125 -7.52 3.63 18.94
CA ASN A 125 -8.52 3.82 19.99
C ASN A 125 -8.43 2.71 21.05
N VAL A 126 -8.19 1.46 20.64
CA VAL A 126 -7.98 0.34 21.58
C VAL A 126 -6.70 0.54 22.40
N GLU A 127 -5.62 1.01 21.79
CA GLU A 127 -4.37 1.30 22.50
C GLU A 127 -4.52 2.45 23.51
N GLU A 128 -5.16 3.55 23.10
CA GLU A 128 -5.44 4.71 23.95
C GLU A 128 -6.31 4.33 25.14
N ASN A 129 -7.42 3.62 24.90
CA ASN A 129 -8.30 3.12 25.96
C ASN A 129 -7.55 2.17 26.92
N GLY A 130 -6.66 1.33 26.37
CA GLY A 130 -5.79 0.47 27.16
C GLY A 130 -4.79 1.25 28.03
N ALA A 131 -4.27 2.38 27.53
CA ALA A 131 -3.37 3.24 28.29
C ALA A 131 -4.08 3.92 29.46
N ILE A 132 -5.30 4.45 29.22
CA ILE A 132 -6.14 5.05 30.27
C ILE A 132 -6.44 4.03 31.36
N ALA A 133 -6.85 2.81 30.99
CA ALA A 133 -7.14 1.74 31.95
C ALA A 133 -5.91 1.36 32.81
N ARG A 134 -4.71 1.32 32.21
CA ARG A 134 -3.46 1.09 32.96
C ARG A 134 -3.17 2.23 33.94
N GLU A 135 -3.33 3.47 33.52
CA GLU A 135 -3.11 4.65 34.37
C GLU A 135 -4.09 4.69 35.56
N GLU A 136 -5.38 4.45 35.32
CA GLU A 136 -6.40 4.37 36.37
C GLU A 136 -6.12 3.24 37.36
N ALA A 137 -5.75 2.06 36.86
CA ALA A 137 -5.38 0.92 37.71
C ALA A 137 -4.17 1.27 38.61
N MET A 138 -3.13 1.90 38.07
CA MET A 138 -1.95 2.32 38.84
C MET A 138 -2.28 3.37 39.91
N LYS A 139 -3.20 4.30 39.62
CA LYS A 139 -3.70 5.27 40.62
C LYS A 139 -4.53 4.59 41.72
N SER A 140 -5.31 3.55 41.38
CA SER A 140 -6.20 2.86 42.33
C SER A 140 -5.50 1.89 43.29
N GLN A 141 -4.27 1.42 42.98
CA GLN A 141 -3.50 0.54 43.88
C GLN A 141 -2.93 1.25 45.11
N GLY A 142 -3.03 2.58 45.18
CA GLY A 142 -2.73 3.35 46.37
C GLY A 142 -3.85 3.25 47.41
N LYS A 143 -3.65 2.38 48.40
CA LYS A 143 -4.37 2.23 49.70
C LYS A 143 -5.18 0.93 49.83
N ARG A 144 -4.50 -0.22 49.87
CA ARG A 144 -4.95 -1.29 50.76
C ARG A 144 -4.48 -0.96 52.17
N LYS A 145 -5.45 -0.70 53.04
CA LYS A 145 -5.32 -0.54 54.49
C LYS A 145 -4.60 -1.79 55.01
N ALA A 146 -3.36 -1.64 55.49
CA ALA A 146 -2.79 -2.62 56.41
C ALA A 146 -3.70 -2.58 57.64
N LYS A 147 -4.47 -3.65 57.83
CA LYS A 147 -5.21 -3.86 59.07
C LYS A 147 -4.16 -4.09 60.15
N ASP A 148 -4.22 -3.27 61.20
CA ASP A 148 -3.48 -3.46 62.44
C ASP A 148 -3.66 -4.91 62.92
N GLU A 149 -2.55 -5.63 63.01
CA GLU A 149 -2.35 -6.59 64.09
C GLU A 149 -1.30 -5.94 64.99
N ASP A 150 -1.77 -5.51 66.17
CA ASP A 150 -0.94 -5.17 67.31
C ASP A 150 0.02 -6.33 67.56
N ASP A 151 1.32 -6.09 67.40
CA ASP A 151 2.27 -6.68 68.32
C ASP A 151 3.31 -5.64 68.74
N GLU A 152 3.42 -5.55 70.04
CA GLU A 152 4.08 -4.54 70.84
C GLU A 152 5.59 -4.70 70.70
N SER A 153 6.33 -3.67 70.23
CA SER A 153 7.71 -3.38 70.68
C SER A 153 8.36 -2.21 69.93
N SER A 154 8.71 -1.19 70.72
CA SER A 154 9.98 -0.45 70.71
C SER A 154 10.53 0.13 69.39
N GLY A 155 10.54 1.47 69.32
CA GLY A 155 11.73 2.23 68.89
C GLY A 155 11.80 2.70 67.42
N GLY A 156 12.04 4.01 67.25
CA GLY A 156 12.80 4.56 66.12
C GLY A 156 12.01 5.00 64.87
N GLY A 157 11.36 6.16 64.93
CA GLY A 157 10.62 6.76 63.80
C GLY A 157 11.44 7.29 62.61
N GLY A 158 12.77 7.32 62.68
CA GLY A 158 13.62 7.94 61.63
C GLY A 158 13.97 7.05 60.43
N GLY A 159 14.10 5.73 60.61
CA GLY A 159 14.64 4.84 59.56
C GLY A 159 13.66 4.51 58.44
N LYS A 160 12.36 4.56 58.72
CA LYS A 160 11.29 4.17 57.78
C LYS A 160 11.14 5.20 56.65
N MET A 161 11.23 6.50 56.99
CA MET A 161 11.11 7.59 56.01
C MET A 161 12.31 7.67 55.07
N LEU A 162 13.52 7.45 55.59
CA LEU A 162 14.74 7.41 54.76
C LEU A 162 14.71 6.28 53.74
N LYS A 163 14.17 5.11 54.12
CA LYS A 163 14.02 3.95 53.25
C LYS A 163 13.00 4.21 52.14
N VAL A 164 11.87 4.83 52.45
CA VAL A 164 10.86 5.26 51.45
C VAL A 164 11.45 6.27 50.46
N LEU A 165 12.22 7.25 50.94
CA LEU A 165 12.87 8.25 50.08
C LEU A 165 13.90 7.61 49.13
N SER A 166 14.67 6.64 49.63
CA SER A 166 15.65 5.89 48.83
C SER A 166 14.99 5.07 47.72
N LEU A 167 13.89 4.36 48.03
CA LEU A 167 13.14 3.57 47.05
C LEU A 167 12.48 4.46 45.97
N MET A 168 11.91 5.61 46.35
CA MET A 168 11.37 6.57 45.38
C MET A 168 12.45 7.15 44.47
N ASN A 169 13.63 7.45 45.02
CA ASN A 169 14.74 7.99 44.24
C ASN A 169 15.32 6.95 43.27
N GLU A 170 15.42 5.69 43.69
CA GLU A 170 15.90 4.57 42.86
C GLU A 170 14.88 4.19 41.77
N SER A 171 13.58 4.22 42.08
CA SER A 171 12.51 4.03 41.11
C SER A 171 12.48 5.15 40.06
N ASN A 172 12.61 6.42 40.47
CA ASN A 172 12.65 7.54 39.54
C ASN A 172 13.90 7.52 38.66
N LYS A 173 15.04 7.10 39.21
CA LYS A 173 16.29 6.95 38.47
C LYS A 173 16.18 5.89 37.37
N SER A 174 15.61 4.73 37.69
CA SER A 174 15.42 3.65 36.72
C SER A 174 14.40 4.01 35.62
N GLU A 175 13.33 4.75 35.95
CA GLU A 175 12.39 5.27 34.94
C GLU A 175 13.06 6.26 33.98
N LEU A 176 13.88 7.19 34.52
CA LEU A 176 14.62 8.15 33.71
C LEU A 176 15.64 7.48 32.80
N GLU A 177 16.35 6.45 33.28
CA GLU A 177 17.28 5.66 32.49
C GLU A 177 16.56 4.92 31.36
N LEU A 178 15.38 4.34 31.62
CA LEU A 178 14.58 3.67 30.59
C LEU A 178 14.10 4.66 29.52
N ARG A 179 13.58 5.84 29.92
CA ARG A 179 13.16 6.89 28.97
C ARG A 179 14.33 7.38 28.11
N ARG A 180 15.50 7.58 28.71
CA ARG A 180 16.71 7.97 27.99
C ARG A 180 17.12 6.91 26.98
N LEU A 181 17.11 5.64 27.36
CA LEU A 181 17.47 4.52 26.49
C LEU A 181 16.50 4.36 25.33
N MET A 182 15.19 4.54 25.56
CA MET A 182 14.19 4.53 24.49
C MET A 182 14.42 5.66 23.49
N PHE A 183 14.65 6.89 23.98
CA PHE A 183 14.93 8.03 23.11
C PHE A 183 16.24 7.85 22.31
N GLU A 184 17.27 7.31 22.94
CA GLU A 184 18.55 7.04 22.29
C GLU A 184 18.41 5.99 21.18
N LYS A 185 17.63 4.93 21.43
CA LYS A 185 17.32 3.91 20.42
C LYS A 185 16.51 4.47 19.25
N GLU A 186 15.51 5.31 19.52
CA GLU A 186 14.71 5.98 18.49
C GLU A 186 15.57 6.91 17.61
N MET A 187 16.49 7.66 18.23
CA MET A 187 17.45 8.48 17.49
C MET A 187 18.38 7.63 16.63
N GLU A 188 18.87 6.51 17.14
CA GLU A 188 19.73 5.59 16.41
C GLU A 188 19.01 4.98 15.19
N GLU A 189 17.75 4.56 15.34
CA GLU A 189 16.93 4.07 14.23
C GLU A 189 16.71 5.16 13.17
N ARG A 190 16.41 6.41 13.56
CA ARG A 190 16.32 7.53 12.62
C ARG A 190 17.62 7.82 11.87
N THR A 191 18.76 7.67 12.54
CA THR A 191 20.06 7.81 11.87
C THR A 191 20.30 6.68 10.87
N LYS A 192 20.01 5.43 11.22
CA LYS A 192 20.13 4.27 10.32
C LYS A 192 19.23 4.40 9.10
N ASP A 193 18.00 4.85 9.29
CA ASP A 193 17.06 5.11 8.19
C ASP A 193 17.55 6.23 7.28
N SER A 194 18.09 7.31 7.85
CA SER A 194 18.67 8.42 7.08
C SER A 194 19.88 7.95 6.27
N GLU A 195 20.75 7.13 6.86
CA GLU A 195 21.90 6.53 6.20
C GLU A 195 21.48 5.56 5.08
N ALA A 196 20.49 4.72 5.33
CA ALA A 196 19.95 3.80 4.32
C ALA A 196 19.35 4.54 3.12
N GLN A 197 18.62 5.64 3.38
CA GLN A 197 18.11 6.50 2.32
C GLN A 197 19.24 7.16 1.52
N LEU A 198 20.27 7.67 2.21
CA LEU A 198 21.43 8.26 1.53
C LEU A 198 22.18 7.24 0.68
N GLN A 199 22.39 6.02 1.19
CA GLN A 199 23.00 4.93 0.43
C GLN A 199 22.17 4.56 -0.80
N HIS A 200 20.84 4.49 -0.65
CA HIS A 200 19.93 4.23 -1.77
C HIS A 200 20.01 5.31 -2.85
N VAL A 201 20.01 6.59 -2.45
CA VAL A 201 20.16 7.72 -3.37
C VAL A 201 21.53 7.70 -4.07
N GLN A 202 22.61 7.41 -3.34
CA GLN A 202 23.96 7.31 -3.93
C GLN A 202 24.06 6.15 -4.93
N MET A 203 23.52 4.98 -4.59
CA MET A 203 23.51 3.83 -5.50
C MET A 203 22.72 4.14 -6.78
N GLN A 204 21.57 4.80 -6.66
CA GLN A 204 20.78 5.24 -7.82
C GLN A 204 21.57 6.24 -8.68
N ALA A 205 22.23 7.22 -8.06
CA ALA A 205 23.07 8.18 -8.78
C ALA A 205 24.23 7.51 -9.53
N GLN A 206 24.92 6.55 -8.90
CA GLN A 206 25.99 5.77 -9.55
C GLN A 206 25.45 4.96 -10.73
N GLN A 207 24.28 4.34 -10.59
CA GLN A 207 23.65 3.59 -11.68
C GLN A 207 23.34 4.51 -12.87
N VAL A 208 22.80 5.70 -12.61
CA VAL A 208 22.53 6.70 -13.66
C VAL A 208 23.83 7.15 -14.34
N GLN A 209 24.90 7.40 -13.58
CA GLN A 209 26.19 7.80 -14.13
C GLN A 209 26.80 6.71 -15.02
N MET A 210 26.71 5.43 -14.61
CA MET A 210 27.17 4.29 -15.42
C MET A 210 26.39 4.16 -16.73
N LEU A 211 25.06 4.38 -16.70
CA LEU A 211 24.25 4.37 -17.91
C LEU A 211 24.62 5.52 -18.85
N GLN A 212 24.83 6.73 -18.31
CA GLN A 212 25.26 7.89 -19.09
C GLN A 212 26.66 7.68 -19.70
N SER A 213 27.62 7.14 -18.95
CA SER A 213 28.96 6.88 -19.48
C SER A 213 28.92 5.87 -20.62
N THR A 214 28.16 4.78 -20.45
CA THR A 214 27.98 3.74 -21.48
C THR A 214 27.36 4.34 -22.74
N LEU A 215 26.29 5.13 -22.60
CA LEU A 215 25.63 5.80 -23.73
C LEU A 215 26.60 6.77 -24.44
N THR A 216 27.37 7.54 -23.68
CA THR A 216 28.35 8.48 -24.23
C THR A 216 29.42 7.73 -25.03
N THR A 217 29.97 6.63 -24.50
CA THR A 217 30.94 5.80 -25.22
C THR A 217 30.37 5.26 -26.53
N LEU A 218 29.13 4.78 -26.52
CA LEU A 218 28.47 4.29 -27.73
C LEU A 218 28.25 5.41 -28.76
N LEU A 219 27.81 6.59 -28.31
CA LEU A 219 27.65 7.76 -29.18
C LEU A 219 28.99 8.21 -29.78
N THR A 220 30.05 8.30 -28.96
CA THR A 220 31.39 8.64 -29.45
C THR A 220 31.91 7.61 -30.46
N ALA A 221 31.68 6.31 -30.23
CA ALA A 221 32.07 5.27 -31.17
C ALA A 221 31.30 5.32 -32.51
N LEU A 222 30.04 5.77 -32.48
CA LEU A 222 29.25 6.00 -33.69
C LEU A 222 29.71 7.26 -34.44
N VAL A 223 29.97 8.35 -33.73
CA VAL A 223 30.48 9.60 -34.32
C VAL A 223 31.85 9.40 -34.96
N ASN A 224 32.75 8.64 -34.32
CA ASN A 224 34.08 8.36 -34.86
C ASN A 224 34.11 7.35 -36.02
N LYS A 225 32.96 6.75 -36.38
CA LYS A 225 32.82 5.83 -37.53
C LYS A 225 32.20 6.47 -38.77
N LEU A 226 31.78 7.73 -38.68
CA LEU A 226 31.34 8.59 -39.79
C LEU A 226 32.51 9.46 -40.25
#